data_AF-A0A9E5EYL7-F1
#
_entry.id   AF-A0A9E5EYL7-F1
#
_cell.length_a   1.000
_cell.length_b   1.000
_cell.length_c   1.000
_cell.angle_alpha   90.00
_cell.angle_beta   90.00
_cell.angle_gamma   90.00
#
_symmetry.space_group_name_H-M   'P 1'
#
loop_
_entity.id
_entity.type
_entity.pdbx_description
1 polymer ?
#
loop_
_entity_poly.entity_id
_entity_poly.type
_entity_poly.pdbx_seq_one_letter_code
_entity_poly.pdbx_strand_id
1 'polypeptide(L)' 'MESVGVAMRDGIVLATDIYQIGKGRAPVVVMRTPYNKSRVTPIAERFAREGYIVVVQDCRG' A
#
# COMPACT_ATOMS: atom_id res chain seq x y z
N MET A 1 7.69 -4.59 4.81
CA MET A 1 6.28 -4.55 4.36
C MET A 1 5.42 -4.85 5.56
N GLU A 2 4.39 -4.03 5.77
CA GLU A 2 3.37 -4.24 6.79
C GLU A 2 2.01 -4.38 6.09
N SER A 3 1.17 -5.31 6.55
CA SER A 3 -0.17 -5.50 6.02
C SER A 3 -1.20 -5.05 7.05
N VAL A 4 -2.13 -4.18 6.64
CA VAL A 4 -3.17 -3.61 7.49
C VAL A 4 -4.54 -3.67 6.82
N GLY A 5 -5.59 -3.72 7.65
CA GLY A 5 -6.96 -3.52 7.21
C GLY A 5 -7.36 -2.05 7.34
N VAL A 6 -7.84 -1.43 6.28
CA VAL A 6 -8.31 -0.04 6.32
C VAL A 6 -9.84 -0.03 6.29
N ALA A 7 -10.45 0.42 7.39
CA ALA A 7 -11.90 0.54 7.52
C ALA A 7 -12.43 1.72 6.68
N MET A 8 -13.40 1.44 5.81
CA MET A 8 -14.12 2.43 5.02
C MET A 8 -15.33 2.97 5.80
N ARG A 9 -15.95 4.04 5.29
CA ARG A 9 -17.11 4.70 5.94
C ARG A 9 -18.32 3.79 6.18
N ASP A 10 -18.43 2.69 5.45
CA ASP A 10 -19.52 1.71 5.52
C ASP A 10 -19.13 0.45 6.31
N GLY A 11 -18.00 0.48 7.02
CA GLY A 11 -17.53 -0.61 7.88
C GLY A 11 -16.76 -1.72 7.16
N ILE A 12 -16.68 -1.70 5.83
CA ILE A 12 -15.89 -2.68 5.08
C ILE A 12 -14.40 -2.39 5.26
N VAL A 13 -13.61 -3.45 5.46
CA VAL A 13 -12.16 -3.38 5.64
C VAL A 13 -11.47 -3.80 4.35
N LEU A 14 -10.65 -2.91 3.79
CA LEU A 14 -9.86 -3.19 2.59
C LEU A 14 -8.43 -3.60 2.95
N ALA A 15 -7.98 -4.71 2.36
CA ALA A 15 -6.61 -5.20 2.53
C ALA A 15 -5.60 -4.23 1.90
N THR A 16 -4.61 -3.82 2.68
CA THR A 16 -3.64 -2.79 2.30
C THR A 16 -2.24 -3.17 2.74
N ASP A 17 -1.25 -3.07 1.86
CA ASP A 17 0.17 -3.27 2.16
C ASP A 17 0.91 -1.93 2.15
N ILE A 18 1.79 -1.75 3.12
CA ILE A 18 2.63 -0.57 3.30
C ILE A 18 4.09 -0.99 3.10
N TYR A 19 4.74 -0.37 2.12
CA TYR A 19 6.15 -0.52 1.83
C TYR A 19 6.86 0.75 2.26
N GLN A 20 7.77 0.62 3.21
CA GLN A 20 8.58 1.72 3.75
C GLN A 20 9.96 1.17 4.10
N ILE A 21 11.00 1.97 3.80
CA ILE A 21 12.37 1.72 4.25
C ILE A 21 12.72 2.79 5.30
N GLY A 22 13.21 2.35 6.46
CA GLY A 22 13.51 3.23 7.59
C GLY A 22 12.27 3.64 8.40
N LYS A 23 12.48 4.56 9.35
CA LYS A 23 11.43 5.10 10.22
C LYS A 23 11.39 6.62 10.03
N GLY A 24 10.23 7.18 9.69
CA GLY A 24 10.08 8.63 9.52
C GLY A 24 8.97 9.03 8.57
N ARG A 25 8.76 10.34 8.43
CA ARG A 25 7.84 10.92 7.45
C ARG A 25 8.53 10.95 6.07
N ALA A 26 7.77 10.58 5.05
CA ALA A 26 8.19 10.65 3.66
C ALA A 26 6.96 10.91 2.77
N PRO A 27 7.15 11.36 1.51
CA PRO A 27 6.06 11.44 0.55
C PRO A 27 5.41 10.06 0.33
N VAL A 28 4.08 10.06 0.13
CA VAL A 28 3.29 8.82 0.02
C VAL A 28 2.80 8.64 -1.42
N VAL A 29 3.04 7.46 -1.98
CA VAL A 29 2.42 7.00 -3.23
C VAL A 29 1.33 5.99 -2.89
N VAL A 30 0.12 6.23 -3.36
CA VAL A 30 -1.02 5.31 -3.16
C VAL A 30 -1.37 4.63 -4.48
N MET A 31 -1.45 3.31 -4.47
CA MET A 31 -1.90 2.49 -5.58
C MET A 31 -3.13 1.70 -5.14
N ARG A 32 -4.19 1.73 -5.94
CA ARG A 32 -5.39 0.91 -5.74
C ARG A 32 -5.57 0.01 -6.95
N THR A 33 -5.70 -1.29 -6.73
CA THR A 33 -5.77 -2.28 -7.83
C THR A 33 -6.91 -3.26 -7.62
N PRO A 34 -7.71 -3.57 -8.66
CA PRO A 34 -8.67 -4.68 -8.62
C PRO A 34 -7.99 -6.03 -8.96
N TYR A 35 -6.68 -6.05 -9.16
CA TYR A 35 -5.94 -7.19 -9.71
C TYR A 35 -4.96 -7.82 -8.72
N ASN A 36 -5.33 -7.94 -7.44
CA ASN A 36 -4.47 -8.41 -6.35
C ASN A 36 -3.25 -7.50 -6.12
N LYS A 37 -3.21 -6.83 -4.96
CA LYS A 37 -2.14 -5.93 -4.50
C LYS A 37 -0.73 -6.53 -4.60
N SER A 38 -0.57 -7.84 -4.47
CA SER A 38 0.74 -8.49 -4.57
C SER A 38 1.36 -8.37 -5.97
N ARG A 39 0.57 -8.15 -7.03
CA ARG A 39 1.08 -8.00 -8.41
C ARG A 39 1.92 -6.75 -8.63
N VAL A 40 1.77 -5.73 -7.78
CA VAL A 40 2.54 -4.48 -7.91
C VAL A 40 3.73 -4.40 -6.94
N THR A 41 4.03 -5.48 -6.21
CA THR A 41 5.17 -5.58 -5.27
C THR A 41 6.48 -5.05 -5.86
N PRO A 42 6.92 -5.42 -7.09
CA PRO A 42 8.19 -4.93 -7.63
C PRO A 42 8.22 -3.40 -7.82
N ILE A 43 7.08 -2.81 -8.18
CA ILE A 43 6.93 -1.37 -8.35
C ILE A 43 6.94 -0.67 -6.98
N ALA A 44 6.19 -1.22 -6.01
CA ALA A 44 6.12 -0.67 -4.67
C ALA A 44 7.49 -0.69 -3.96
N GLU A 45 8.23 -1.79 -4.07
CA GLU A 45 9.58 -1.89 -3.52
C GLU A 45 10.57 -0.93 -4.19
N ARG A 46 10.44 -0.69 -5.50
CA ARG A 46 11.28 0.27 -6.20
C ARG A 46 11.07 1.67 -5.63
N PHE A 47 9.82 2.15 -5.56
CA PHE A 47 9.54 3.48 -5.01
C PHE A 47 9.91 3.58 -3.52
N ALA A 48 9.74 2.50 -2.74
CA ALA A 48 10.17 2.48 -1.35
C ALA A 48 11.70 2.63 -1.20
N ARG A 49 12.48 2.04 -2.11
CA ARG A 49 13.94 2.23 -2.19
C ARG A 49 14.34 3.65 -2.58
N GLU A 50 13.51 4.35 -3.36
CA GLU A 50 13.71 5.76 -3.70
C GLU A 50 13.23 6.73 -2.59
N GLY A 51 12.86 6.22 -1.41
CA GLY A 51 12.52 7.04 -0.24
C GLY A 51 11.04 7.42 -0.10
N TYR A 52 10.15 6.81 -0.88
CA TYR A 52 8.70 6.97 -0.71
C TYR A 52 8.14 5.96 0.30
N ILE A 53 7.02 6.32 0.93
CA ILE A 53 6.12 5.32 1.52
C ILE A 53 5.13 4.92 0.43
N VAL A 54 5.01 3.63 0.16
CA VAL A 54 4.07 3.14 -0.85
C VAL A 54 2.96 2.36 -0.18
N VAL A 55 1.72 2.75 -0.46
CA VAL A 55 0.51 2.09 0.04
C VAL A 55 -0.18 1.42 -1.13
N VAL A 56 -0.32 0.10 -1.08
CA VAL A 56 -1.00 -0.69 -2.10
C VAL A 56 -2.25 -1.31 -1.51
N GLN A 57 -3.42 -0.98 -2.04
CA GLN A 57 -4.70 -1.46 -1.55
C GLN A 57 -5.46 -2.25 -2.61
N ASP A 58 -6.05 -3.38 -2.22
CA ASP A 58 -7.04 -4.06 -3.05
C ASP A 58 -8.31 -3.20 -3.15
N CYS A 59 -8.80 -2.99 -4.37
CA CYS A 59 -10.11 -2.38 -4.58
C CYS A 59 -11.19 -3.22 -3.90
N ARG A 60 -12.30 -2.58 -3.52
CA ARG A 60 -13.46 -3.29 -2.99
C ARG A 60 -14.00 -4.27 -4.05
N GLY A 61 -14.21 -5.52 -3.64
CA GLY A 61 -14.69 -6.62 -4.47
C GLY A 61 -14.23 -7.94 -3.90
#